data_AF-A0A0D5CGB9-F1
#
_entry.id   AF-A0A0D5CGB9-F1
#
_cell.length_a   1.000
_cell.length_b   1.000
_cell.length_c   1.000
_cell.angle_alpha   90.00
_cell.angle_beta   90.00
_cell.angle_gamma   90.00
#
_symmetry.space_group_name_H-M   'P 1'
#
loop_
_entity.id
_entity.type
_entity.pdbx_description
1 polymer ?
#
loop_
_entity_poly.entity_id
_entity_poly.type
_entity_poly.pdbx_seq_one_letter_code
_entity_poly.pdbx_strand_id
1 'polypeptide(L)'
;MPERDASGADSPDAAGERRPVRRSRRASTPPVPGSDPTPQAAARAPAVPAAEDAPQGWGDAPAASDANDDRLRLDRPPHWG
;
A
#
# COMPACT_ATOMS: atom_id res chain seq x y z
N MET A 1 29.71 -34.94 -20.76
CA MET A 1 28.86 -33.75 -20.54
C MET A 1 29.78 -32.62 -20.09
N PRO A 2 30.10 -31.62 -20.92
CA PRO A 2 30.94 -30.50 -20.51
C PRO A 2 30.14 -29.45 -19.73
N GLU A 3 30.77 -28.92 -18.68
CA GLU A 3 30.30 -27.85 -17.81
C GLU A 3 30.26 -26.51 -18.55
N ARG A 4 29.33 -25.62 -18.16
CA ARG A 4 29.29 -24.23 -18.62
C ARG A 4 29.46 -23.29 -17.42
N ASP A 5 30.67 -22.80 -17.25
CA ASP A 5 30.91 -21.49 -16.67
C ASP A 5 30.75 -20.41 -17.75
N ALA A 6 29.98 -19.35 -17.45
CA ALA A 6 30.19 -17.99 -17.94
C ALA A 6 29.10 -17.05 -17.38
N SER A 7 29.45 -16.39 -16.28
CA SER A 7 29.27 -14.94 -16.09
C SER A 7 28.53 -14.19 -17.21
N GLY A 8 27.24 -13.94 -17.00
CA GLY A 8 26.45 -12.95 -17.74
C GLY A 8 26.34 -11.69 -16.90
N ALA A 9 26.98 -10.63 -17.38
CA ALA A 9 27.17 -9.36 -16.70
C ALA A 9 25.88 -8.70 -16.19
N ASP A 10 26.01 -8.15 -14.98
CA ASP A 10 25.24 -7.04 -14.46
C ASP A 10 25.09 -5.96 -15.54
N SER A 11 23.86 -5.77 -16.03
CA SER A 11 23.51 -4.71 -16.97
C SER A 11 22.72 -3.63 -16.22
N PRO A 12 23.37 -2.55 -15.74
CA PRO A 12 22.66 -1.40 -15.21
C PRO A 12 22.29 -0.46 -16.37
N ASP A 13 21.42 -0.92 -17.28
CA ASP A 13 20.87 -0.03 -18.31
C ASP A 13 19.35 -0.17 -18.38
N ALA A 14 18.71 0.36 -17.34
CA ALA A 14 17.37 0.90 -17.44
C ALA A 14 17.45 2.33 -16.90
N ALA A 15 18.11 3.21 -17.65
CA ALA A 15 18.03 4.65 -17.46
C ALA A 15 16.57 5.10 -17.69
N GLY A 16 15.74 4.97 -16.66
CA GLY A 16 14.36 5.44 -16.67
C GLY A 16 14.33 6.90 -17.09
N GLU A 17 13.61 7.19 -18.16
CA GLU A 17 13.40 8.53 -18.69
C GLU A 17 13.08 9.49 -17.53
N ARG A 18 13.83 10.61 -17.46
CA ARG A 18 13.68 11.61 -16.40
C ARG A 18 12.29 12.22 -16.48
N ARG A 19 11.35 11.64 -15.73
CA ARG A 19 9.97 12.13 -15.63
C ARG A 19 10.01 13.58 -15.15
N PRO A 20 9.30 14.51 -15.81
CA PRO A 20 9.33 15.92 -15.41
C PRO A 20 8.82 16.05 -13.97
N VAL A 21 9.56 16.78 -13.14
CA VAL A 21 9.24 16.99 -11.73
C VAL A 21 7.89 17.72 -11.65
N ARG A 22 6.84 17.00 -11.23
CA ARG A 22 5.51 17.59 -11.03
C ARG A 22 5.55 18.49 -9.81
N ARG A 23 5.25 19.77 -9.99
CA ARG A 23 5.07 20.71 -8.87
C ARG A 23 3.74 20.44 -8.17
N SER A 24 3.73 20.50 -6.85
CA SER A 24 2.49 20.45 -6.08
C SER A 24 1.60 21.62 -6.46
N ARG A 25 0.30 21.35 -6.64
CA ARG A 25 -0.74 22.38 -6.82
C ARG A 25 -1.35 22.86 -5.50
N ARG A 26 -0.97 22.25 -4.38
CA ARG A 26 -1.52 22.53 -3.06
C ARG A 26 -0.69 23.62 -2.37
N ALA A 27 -1.37 24.53 -1.66
CA ALA A 27 -0.71 25.44 -0.74
C ALA A 27 -0.02 24.64 0.38
N SER A 28 1.20 25.04 0.73
CA SER A 28 1.96 24.47 1.84
C SER A 28 2.21 25.55 2.87
N THR A 29 1.96 25.24 4.13
CA THR A 29 2.25 26.13 5.25
C THR A 29 3.56 25.73 5.92
N PRO A 30 4.30 26.67 6.54
CA PRO A 30 5.43 26.31 7.39
C PRO A 30 4.94 25.50 8.60
N PRO A 31 5.76 24.58 9.13
CA PRO A 31 5.43 23.87 10.37
C PRO A 31 5.39 24.84 11.56
N VAL A 32 4.59 24.51 12.56
CA VAL A 32 4.49 25.29 13.81
C VAL A 32 5.81 25.18 14.59
N PRO A 33 6.33 26.25 15.20
CA PRO A 33 7.53 26.18 16.04
C PRO A 33 7.41 25.11 17.13
N GLY A 34 8.46 24.31 17.31
CA GLY A 34 8.47 23.18 18.24
C GLY A 34 7.83 21.89 17.71
N SER A 35 7.30 21.89 16.47
CA SER A 35 6.85 20.66 15.82
C SER A 35 8.04 19.74 15.54
N ASP A 36 7.80 18.43 15.62
CA ASP A 36 8.76 17.41 15.18
C ASP A 36 9.06 17.61 13.67
N PRO A 37 10.34 17.79 13.28
CA PRO A 37 10.72 17.91 11.87
C PRO A 37 10.54 16.60 11.08
N THR A 38 10.37 15.48 11.77
CA THR A 38 10.34 14.13 11.21
C THR A 38 9.15 13.31 11.75
N PRO A 39 7.90 13.78 11.62
CA PRO A 39 6.75 13.10 12.25
C PRO A 39 6.56 11.65 11.76
N GLN A 40 7.01 11.35 10.53
CA GLN A 40 6.94 10.00 9.95
C GLN A 40 8.16 9.12 10.27
N ALA A 41 9.19 9.60 10.96
CA ALA A 41 10.35 8.77 11.31
C ALA A 41 9.95 7.60 12.21
N ALA A 42 9.04 7.82 13.16
CA ALA A 42 8.47 6.77 14.00
C ALA A 42 7.53 5.83 13.22
N ALA A 43 6.88 6.32 12.15
CA ALA A 43 5.99 5.52 11.30
C ALA A 43 6.71 4.50 10.41
N ARG A 44 8.06 4.47 10.42
CA ARG A 44 8.82 3.37 9.79
C ARG A 44 8.81 2.09 10.61
N ALA A 45 8.51 2.18 11.91
CA ALA A 45 8.23 1.00 12.72
C ALA A 45 6.80 0.51 12.40
N PRO A 46 6.56 -0.81 12.43
CA PRO A 46 5.20 -1.33 12.33
C PRO A 46 4.35 -0.73 13.47
N ALA A 47 3.19 -0.18 13.12
CA ALA A 47 2.27 0.36 14.09
C ALA A 47 1.81 -0.75 15.04
N VAL A 48 1.77 -0.45 16.34
CA VAL A 48 1.21 -1.38 17.33
C VAL A 48 -0.31 -1.20 17.31
N PRO A 49 -1.09 -2.22 16.94
CA PRO A 49 -2.54 -2.14 16.93
C PRO A 49 -3.07 -1.92 18.36
N ALA A 50 -4.14 -1.14 18.48
CA ALA A 50 -4.85 -0.98 19.74
C ALA A 50 -5.54 -2.31 20.12
N ALA A 51 -5.90 -2.48 21.39
CA ALA A 51 -6.48 -3.75 21.87
C ALA A 51 -7.86 -4.03 21.24
N GLU A 52 -8.57 -2.96 20.90
CA GLU A 52 -9.85 -2.96 20.20
C GLU A 52 -9.72 -3.10 18.68
N ASP A 53 -8.49 -2.98 18.14
CA ASP A 53 -8.26 -3.02 16.70
C ASP A 53 -8.31 -4.47 16.20
N ALA A 54 -9.48 -4.81 15.67
CA ALA A 54 -9.80 -6.14 15.17
C ALA A 54 -9.59 -6.18 13.65
N PRO A 55 -8.72 -7.06 13.10
CA PRO A 55 -8.44 -7.12 11.65
C PRO A 55 -9.69 -7.42 10.82
N GLN A 56 -10.72 -8.01 11.42
CA GLN A 56 -12.01 -8.31 10.80
C GLN A 56 -12.78 -7.05 10.38
N GLY A 57 -12.59 -5.92 11.07
CA GLY A 57 -13.26 -4.65 10.74
C GLY A 57 -12.65 -3.93 9.53
N TRP A 58 -11.40 -4.26 9.19
CA TRP A 58 -10.63 -3.62 8.13
C TRP A 58 -10.53 -4.46 6.85
N GLY A 59 -10.97 -5.72 6.89
CA GLY A 59 -10.89 -6.65 5.76
C GLY A 59 -9.53 -7.35 5.61
N ASP A 60 -8.66 -7.25 6.62
CA ASP A 60 -7.36 -7.93 6.67
C ASP A 60 -7.49 -9.41 7.07
N ALA A 61 -8.62 -9.79 7.68
CA ALA A 61 -8.99 -11.18 7.84
C ALA A 61 -9.63 -11.70 6.54
N PRO A 62 -9.33 -12.94 6.10
CA PRO A 62 -10.07 -13.55 5.00
C PRO A 62 -11.54 -13.52 5.35
N ALA A 63 -12.35 -12.85 4.52
CA ALA A 63 -13.78 -12.88 4.64
C ALA A 63 -14.23 -14.34 4.50
N ALA A 64 -14.53 -14.99 5.63
CA ALA A 64 -15.43 -16.12 5.57
C ALA A 64 -16.71 -15.53 4.98
N SER A 65 -17.15 -16.03 3.83
CA SER A 65 -18.43 -15.63 3.24
C SER A 65 -19.47 -15.74 4.35
N ASP A 66 -19.84 -14.60 4.90
CA ASP A 66 -20.68 -14.58 6.06
C ASP A 66 -22.12 -14.74 5.58
N ALA A 67 -23.01 -15.10 6.51
CA ALA A 67 -24.42 -15.26 6.19
C ALA A 67 -25.05 -13.96 5.64
N ASN A 68 -24.40 -12.80 5.82
CA ASN A 68 -24.87 -11.51 5.32
C ASN A 68 -24.52 -11.33 3.84
N ASP A 69 -23.29 -11.65 3.42
CA ASP A 69 -22.86 -11.65 2.02
C ASP A 69 -23.73 -12.57 1.16
N ASP A 70 -24.08 -13.75 1.68
CA ASP A 70 -24.97 -14.68 0.99
C ASP A 70 -26.38 -14.11 0.82
N ARG A 71 -26.92 -13.45 1.84
CA ARG A 71 -28.20 -12.74 1.74
C ARG A 71 -28.16 -11.60 0.73
N LEU A 72 -27.09 -10.79 0.74
CA LEU A 72 -26.92 -9.68 -0.21
C LEU A 72 -26.80 -10.15 -1.66
N ARG A 73 -26.21 -11.33 -1.90
CA ARG A 73 -26.16 -11.94 -3.24
C ARG A 73 -27.55 -12.39 -3.71
N LEU A 74 -28.35 -12.96 -2.82
CA LEU A 74 -29.72 -13.40 -3.12
C LEU A 74 -30.67 -12.22 -3.35
N ASP A 75 -30.52 -11.15 -2.59
CA ASP A 75 -31.38 -9.96 -2.66
C ASP A 75 -30.92 -8.94 -3.72
N ARG A 76 -29.99 -9.31 -4.62
CA ARG A 76 -29.44 -8.40 -5.63
C ARG A 76 -30.53 -8.00 -6.65
N PRO A 77 -30.79 -6.69 -6.85
CA PRO A 77 -31.76 -6.23 -7.85
C PRO A 77 -31.36 -6.59 -9.29
N PRO A 78 -32.33 -6.75 -10.21
CA PRO A 78 -32.07 -7.25 -11.56
C PRO A 78 -31.23 -6.32 -12.46
N HIS A 79 -31.04 -5.05 -12.07
CA HIS A 79 -30.23 -4.09 -12.83
C HIS A 79 -28.75 -4.05 -12.39
N TRP A 80 -28.33 -4.94 -11.49
CA TRP A 80 -26.96 -5.02 -10.93
C TRP A 80 -26.16 -6.20 -11.51
N GLY A 81 -26.49 -6.66 -12.73
CA GLY A 81 -25.84 -7.76 -13.45
C GLY A 81 -25.16 -7.31 -14.72
#